data_AF-A0AAV5TXL8-F1
#
_entry.id   AF-A0AAV5TXL8-F1
#
_cell.length_a   1.000
_cell.length_b   1.000
_cell.length_c   1.000
_cell.angle_alpha   90.00
_cell.angle_beta   90.00
_cell.angle_gamma   90.00
#
_symmetry.space_group_name_H-M   'P 1'
#
loop_
_entity.id
_entity.type
_entity.pdbx_description
1 polymer ?
#
loop_
_entity_poly.entity_id
_entity_poly.type
_entity_poly.pdbx_seq_one_letter_code
_entity_poly.pdbx_strand_id
1 'polypeptide(L)'
;MRSYSILLLNNAFVDIISAMCSVLGVARLIYIGDFLQLYVYVGACSRIGIWFCHLCETVHTYLVCHSTVVLLHSFCFRLYILREGTMVAAPSARATILTCVILYCPTVLMM
;
A
#
# COMPACT_ATOMS: atom_id res chain seq x y z
N MET A 1 10.01 9.87 -19.52
CA MET A 1 11.06 9.52 -18.52
C MET A 1 11.06 10.41 -17.28
N ARG A 2 10.95 11.75 -17.40
CA ARG A 2 10.99 12.67 -16.24
C ARG A 2 9.82 12.49 -15.26
N SER A 3 8.59 12.40 -15.75
CA SER A 3 7.39 12.18 -14.90
C SER A 3 7.41 10.83 -14.18
N TYR A 4 7.97 9.79 -14.82
CA TYR A 4 8.15 8.47 -14.24
C TYR A 4 9.11 8.49 -13.04
N SER A 5 10.20 9.26 -13.13
CA SER A 5 11.18 9.39 -12.04
C SER A 5 10.59 10.11 -10.82
N ILE A 6 9.69 11.07 -11.03
CA ILE A 6 9.00 11.79 -9.96
C ILE A 6 8.00 10.86 -9.24
N LEU A 7 7.25 10.05 -9.98
CA LEU A 7 6.35 9.04 -9.41
C LEU A 7 7.11 8.01 -8.57
N LEU A 8 8.28 7.57 -9.05
CA LEU A 8 9.12 6.58 -8.37
C LEU A 8 9.78 7.14 -7.12
N LEU A 9 10.20 8.42 -7.15
CA LEU A 9 10.72 9.11 -5.97
C LEU A 9 9.63 9.29 -4.91
N ASN A 10 8.42 9.69 -5.31
CA ASN A 10 7.28 9.78 -4.39
C ASN A 10 6.96 8.41 -3.77
N ASN A 11 6.99 7.34 -4.57
CA ASN A 11 6.80 5.99 -4.08
C ASN A 11 7.86 5.59 -3.04
N ALA A 12 9.13 5.92 -3.29
CA ALA A 12 10.21 5.64 -2.34
C ALA A 12 10.01 6.36 -1.00
N PHE A 13 9.53 7.61 -1.01
CA PHE A 13 9.18 8.31 0.23
C PHE A 13 8.03 7.63 0.98
N VAL A 14 6.97 7.24 0.26
CA VAL A 14 5.83 6.52 0.82
C VAL A 14 6.27 5.17 1.42
N ASP A 15 7.15 4.44 0.74
CA ASP A 15 7.70 3.17 1.21
C ASP A 15 8.56 3.35 2.48
N ILE A 16 9.37 4.40 2.56
CA ILE A 16 10.16 4.69 3.77
C ILE A 16 9.24 4.99 4.96
N ILE A 17 8.23 5.85 4.77
CA ILE A 17 7.27 6.19 5.84
C ILE A 17 6.50 4.94 6.26
N SER A 18 6.06 4.13 5.29
CA SER A 18 5.40 2.87 5.53
C SER A 18 6.26 1.90 6.34
N ALA A 19 7.55 1.77 6.01
CA ALA A 19 8.48 0.94 6.75
C ALA A 19 8.68 1.43 8.19
N MET A 20 8.76 2.75 8.40
CA MET A 20 8.82 3.32 9.75
C MET A 20 7.56 3.01 10.56
N CYS A 21 6.38 3.17 9.97
CA CYS A 21 5.11 2.82 10.60
C CYS A 21 5.03 1.31 10.92
N SER A 22 5.54 0.45 10.05
CA SER A 22 5.60 -1.01 10.27
C SER A 22 6.47 -1.37 11.47
N VAL A 23 7.68 -0.79 11.56
CA VAL A 23 8.60 -1.03 12.68
C VAL A 23 8.03 -0.50 14.01
N LEU A 24 7.33 0.64 13.97
CA LEU A 24 6.67 1.20 15.14
C LEU A 24 5.44 0.38 15.57
N GLY A 25 4.67 -0.10 14.60
CA GLY A 25 3.36 -0.74 14.74
C GLY A 25 3.36 -2.26 14.88
N VAL A 26 4.54 -2.92 14.90
CA VAL A 26 4.67 -4.39 14.88
C VAL A 26 3.62 -5.07 15.76
N ALA A 27 2.73 -5.81 15.11
CA ALA A 27 1.69 -6.59 15.75
C ALA A 27 1.95 -8.09 15.57
N ARG A 28 1.53 -8.86 16.57
CA ARG A 28 1.60 -10.31 16.57
C ARG A 28 0.21 -10.87 16.79
N LEU A 29 -0.19 -11.77 15.91
CA LEU A 29 -1.41 -12.54 16.05
C LEU A 29 -1.07 -13.87 16.74
N ILE A 30 -1.72 -14.14 17.86
CA ILE A 30 -1.54 -15.33 18.68
C ILE A 30 -2.86 -16.11 18.66
N TYR A 31 -2.79 -17.38 18.30
CA TYR A 31 -3.96 -18.27 18.31
C TYR A 31 -4.07 -18.94 19.69
N ILE A 32 -5.20 -18.76 20.36
CA ILE A 32 -5.50 -19.39 21.66
C ILE A 32 -6.63 -20.38 21.43
N GLY A 33 -6.28 -21.61 21.05
CA GLY A 33 -7.24 -22.66 20.68
C GLY A 33 -7.77 -22.52 19.25
N ASP A 34 -8.82 -23.30 18.92
CA ASP A 34 -9.30 -23.46 17.55
C ASP A 34 -10.11 -22.26 17.02
N PHE A 35 -10.62 -21.39 17.90
CA PHE A 35 -11.54 -20.30 17.52
C PHE A 35 -11.15 -18.91 18.07
N LEU A 36 -10.15 -18.80 18.93
CA LEU A 36 -9.77 -17.51 19.52
C LEU A 36 -8.46 -16.98 18.91
N GLN A 37 -8.49 -15.74 18.44
CA GLN A 37 -7.33 -15.02 17.94
C GLN A 37 -7.11 -13.78 18.79
N LEU A 38 -5.89 -13.62 19.28
CA LEU A 38 -5.48 -12.50 20.12
C LEU A 38 -4.46 -11.66 19.34
N TYR A 39 -4.80 -10.40 19.10
CA TYR A 39 -3.95 -9.48 18.37
C TYR A 39 -3.21 -8.58 19.37
N VAL A 40 -1.88 -8.68 19.41
CA VAL A 40 -1.04 -8.00 20.40
C VAL A 40 -0.05 -7.09 19.69
N TYR A 41 -0.05 -5.80 20.02
CA TYR A 41 0.96 -4.86 19.57
C TYR A 41 2.24 -5.01 20.40
N VAL A 42 3.35 -5.39 19.75
CA VAL A 42 4.67 -5.59 20.37
C VAL A 42 5.64 -4.46 20.01
N GLY A 43 5.31 -3.66 18.99
CA GLY A 43 6.11 -2.53 18.53
C GLY A 43 6.27 -1.41 19.55
N ALA A 44 7.15 -0.47 19.25
CA ALA A 44 7.42 0.70 20.10
C ALA A 44 6.18 1.59 20.31
N CYS A 45 5.18 1.49 19.43
CA CYS A 45 3.88 2.15 19.58
C CYS A 45 3.17 1.80 20.90
N SER A 46 3.41 0.59 21.43
CA SER A 46 2.78 0.08 22.66
C SER A 46 3.14 0.91 23.90
N ARG A 47 4.29 1.60 23.88
CA ARG A 47 4.74 2.49 24.96
C ARG A 47 4.00 3.83 25.00
N ILE A 48 3.45 4.26 23.86
CA ILE A 48 2.70 5.52 23.74
C ILE A 48 1.22 5.26 24.01
N GLY A 49 0.69 4.19 23.42
CA GLY A 49 -0.67 3.74 23.66
C GLY A 49 -1.27 2.98 22.48
N ILE A 50 -2.36 2.27 22.76
CA ILE A 50 -3.09 1.45 21.79
C ILE A 50 -3.61 2.28 20.61
N TRP A 51 -4.11 3.49 20.85
CA TRP A 51 -4.62 4.36 19.78
C TRP A 51 -3.54 4.72 18.76
N PHE A 52 -2.30 4.96 19.23
CA PHE A 52 -1.17 5.24 18.36
C PHE A 52 -0.74 3.98 17.57
N CYS A 53 -0.80 2.80 18.17
CA CYS A 53 -0.56 1.54 17.44
C CYS A 53 -1.58 1.33 16.31
N HIS A 54 -2.87 1.53 16.58
CA HIS A 54 -3.91 1.45 15.55
C HIS A 54 -3.66 2.46 14.43
N LEU A 55 -3.32 3.71 14.77
CA LEU A 55 -2.97 4.73 13.78
C LEU A 55 -1.77 4.30 12.90
N CYS A 56 -0.69 3.78 13.50
CA CYS A 56 0.48 3.30 12.77
C CYS A 56 0.12 2.15 11.82
N GLU A 57 -0.67 1.18 12.27
CA GLU A 57 -1.08 0.03 11.46
C GLU A 57 -1.98 0.46 10.29
N THR A 58 -2.93 1.36 10.53
CA THR A 58 -3.80 1.94 9.51
C THR A 58 -3.01 2.73 8.47
N VAL A 59 -2.12 3.62 8.92
CA VAL A 59 -1.26 4.42 8.02
C VAL A 59 -0.34 3.52 7.22
N HIS A 60 0.28 2.51 7.85
CA HIS A 60 1.11 1.53 7.16
C HIS A 60 0.32 0.84 6.03
N THR A 61 -0.85 0.29 6.35
CA THR A 61 -1.71 -0.41 5.37
C THR A 61 -2.11 0.50 4.21
N TYR A 62 -2.51 1.73 4.51
CA TYR A 62 -2.85 2.72 3.49
C TYR A 62 -1.68 3.05 2.56
N LEU A 63 -0.49 3.31 3.12
CA LEU A 63 0.71 3.65 2.34
C LEU A 63 1.20 2.46 1.51
N VAL A 64 1.10 1.23 1.99
CA VAL A 64 1.42 0.01 1.22
C VAL A 64 0.45 -0.13 0.03
N CYS A 65 -0.85 0.03 0.25
CA CYS A 65 -1.85 0.00 -0.83
C CYS A 65 -1.57 1.09 -1.86
N HIS A 66 -1.30 2.32 -1.42
CA HIS A 66 -0.94 3.42 -2.30
C HIS A 66 0.30 3.10 -3.16
N SER A 67 1.33 2.53 -2.54
CA SER A 67 2.59 2.22 -3.22
C SER A 67 2.46 1.09 -4.24
N THR A 68 1.71 0.04 -3.91
CA THR A 68 1.45 -1.07 -4.85
C THR A 68 0.72 -0.61 -6.10
N VAL A 69 -0.20 0.34 -5.99
CA VAL A 69 -0.90 0.92 -7.15
C VAL A 69 0.03 1.75 -8.02
N VAL A 70 0.88 2.58 -7.42
CA VAL A 70 1.86 3.39 -8.18
C VAL A 70 2.87 2.48 -8.90
N LEU A 71 3.31 1.39 -8.26
CA LEU A 71 4.17 0.38 -8.87
C LEU A 71 3.46 -0.38 -9.99
N LEU A 72 2.22 -0.81 -9.79
CA LEU A 72 1.43 -1.49 -10.83
C LEU A 72 1.27 -0.58 -12.06
N HIS A 73 0.92 0.69 -11.84
CA HIS A 73 0.83 1.67 -12.92
C HIS A 73 2.17 1.82 -13.67
N SER A 74 3.27 1.85 -12.92
CA SER A 74 4.63 1.92 -13.48
C SER A 74 5.00 0.70 -14.33
N PHE A 75 4.61 -0.50 -13.90
CA PHE A 75 4.81 -1.73 -14.65
C PHE A 75 3.94 -1.79 -15.90
N CYS A 76 2.66 -1.44 -15.79
CA CYS A 76 1.76 -1.37 -16.94
C CYS A 76 2.29 -0.39 -18.00
N PHE A 77 2.76 0.79 -17.59
CA PHE A 77 3.35 1.76 -18.51
C PHE A 77 4.58 1.21 -19.24
N ARG A 78 5.46 0.47 -18.55
CA ARG A 78 6.64 -0.17 -19.17
C ARG A 78 6.28 -1.31 -20.11
N LEU A 79 5.38 -2.21 -19.69
CA LEU A 79 4.91 -3.32 -20.54
C LEU A 79 4.20 -2.82 -21.78
N TYR A 80 3.47 -1.71 -21.65
CA TYR A 80 2.78 -1.05 -22.76
C TYR A 80 3.76 -0.57 -23.83
N ILE A 81 4.81 0.16 -23.42
CA ILE A 81 5.86 0.64 -24.33
C ILE A 81 6.63 -0.53 -24.98
N LEU A 82 6.81 -1.64 -24.26
CA LEU A 82 7.58 -2.78 -24.76
C LEU A 82 6.80 -3.67 -25.75
N ARG A 83 5.47 -3.77 -25.59
CA ARG A 83 4.62 -4.65 -26.40
C ARG A 83 4.31 -4.06 -27.78
N GLU A 84 4.27 -2.74 -27.87
CA GLU A 84 3.91 -2.01 -29.07
C GLU A 84 5.06 -1.08 -29.44
N GLY A 85 5.90 -1.49 -30.39
CA GLY A 85 6.86 -0.60 -31.05
C GLY A 85 6.20 0.55 -31.84
N THR A 86 4.88 0.71 -31.70
CA THR A 86 4.02 1.70 -32.37
C THR A 86 3.07 2.31 -31.33
N MET A 87 2.96 3.64 -31.33
CA MET A 87 2.16 4.47 -30.41
C MET A 87 0.65 4.20 -30.48
N VAL A 88 0.17 3.03 -30.04
CA VAL A 88 -1.25 2.84 -29.78
C VAL A 88 -1.55 3.42 -28.40
N ALA A 89 -2.81 3.74 -28.10
CA ALA A 89 -3.20 4.47 -26.89
C ALA A 89 -3.12 3.64 -25.60
N ALA A 90 -2.41 4.17 -24.61
CA ALA A 90 -2.29 3.65 -23.25
C ALA A 90 -3.59 3.02 -22.73
N PRO A 91 -3.54 1.94 -21.91
CA PRO A 91 -4.73 1.40 -21.26
C PRO A 91 -5.47 2.57 -20.59
N SER A 92 -6.70 2.81 -21.05
CA SER A 92 -7.47 3.99 -20.68
C SER A 92 -7.44 4.15 -19.17
N ALA A 93 -7.10 5.34 -18.70
CA ALA A 93 -7.04 5.69 -17.27
C ALA A 93 -8.27 5.16 -16.51
N ARG A 94 -9.42 5.05 -17.19
CA ARG A 94 -10.66 4.48 -16.66
C ARG A 94 -10.55 3.02 -16.21
N ALA A 95 -9.89 2.13 -16.95
CA ALA A 95 -9.75 0.73 -16.58
C ALA A 95 -8.84 0.59 -15.34
N THR A 96 -7.76 1.36 -15.29
CA THR A 96 -6.83 1.38 -14.14
C THR A 96 -7.49 1.99 -12.90
N ILE A 97 -8.23 3.09 -13.06
CA ILE A 97 -9.03 3.70 -11.98
C ILE A 97 -10.08 2.70 -11.49
N LEU A 98 -10.74 1.95 -12.37
CA LEU A 98 -11.73 0.95 -11.98
C LEU A 98 -11.09 -0.17 -11.14
N THR A 99 -9.95 -0.73 -11.55
CA THR A 99 -9.24 -1.76 -10.77
C THR A 99 -8.75 -1.22 -9.44
N CYS A 100 -8.24 0.02 -9.42
CA CYS A 100 -7.86 0.69 -8.17
C CYS A 100 -9.06 0.88 -7.26
N VAL A 101 -10.17 1.41 -7.77
CA VAL A 101 -11.40 1.62 -6.98
C VAL A 101 -11.94 0.29 -6.45
N ILE A 102 -11.92 -0.79 -7.23
CA ILE A 102 -12.35 -2.12 -6.77
C ILE A 102 -11.45 -2.66 -5.64
N LEU A 103 -10.14 -2.40 -5.70
CA LEU A 103 -9.18 -2.80 -4.65
C LEU A 103 -9.22 -1.88 -3.41
N TYR A 104 -9.43 -0.57 -3.60
CA TYR A 104 -9.50 0.40 -2.50
C TYR A 104 -10.84 0.40 -1.79
N CYS A 105 -11.94 0.13 -2.50
CA CYS A 105 -13.30 0.13 -1.94
C CYS A 105 -13.42 -0.73 -0.67
N PRO A 106 -13.01 -2.01 -0.64
CA PRO A 106 -13.08 -2.80 0.59
C PRO A 106 -12.17 -2.25 1.70
N THR A 107 -11.04 -1.66 1.35
CA THR A 107 -10.06 -1.12 2.30
C THR A 107 -10.54 0.18 2.96
N VAL A 108 -11.27 1.03 2.23
CA VAL A 108 -11.89 2.27 2.73
C VAL A 108 -13.20 1.97 3.46
N LEU A 109 -13.94 0.93 3.04
CA LEU A 109 -15.21 0.52 3.67
C LEU A 109 -15.01 -0.22 5.00
N MET A 110 -13.82 -0.80 5.23
CA MET A 110 -13.44 -1.49 6.48
C MET A 110 -12.58 -0.63 7.43
N MET A 111 -12.20 0.59 7.05
CA MET A 111 -11.71 1.62 7.98
C MET A 111 -12.88 2.32 8.67
#